data_AF-A5JIY3-F1
#
_entry.id   AF-A5JIY3-F1
#
_cell.length_a   1.000
_cell.length_b   1.000
_cell.length_c   1.000
_cell.angle_alpha   90.00
_cell.angle_beta   90.00
_cell.angle_gamma   90.00
#
_symmetry.space_group_name_H-M   'P 1'
#
loop_
_entity.id
_entity.type
_entity.pdbx_description
1 polymer ?
#
loop_
_entity_poly.entity_id
_entity_poly.type
_entity_poly.pdbx_seq_one_letter_code
_entity_poly.pdbx_strand_id
1 'polypeptide(L)'
;LSVHPGPEVALGDSVTFFCHLVTATSTFFLLKEGRSSSTQRSLGSTQAEFPVGPVTVAHQGTYRCFGSYNNHAWSFPSNPVMLLVTGGAGNSSLAPTDPTDSPDSCDPYLVTTESGSQKDPTRWDHTAQNLLRMGLAFLVLVALAWL
;
A
#
# COMPACT_ATOMS: atom_id res chain seq x y z
N LEU A 1 -1.70 -10.96 5.05
CA LEU A 1 -0.33 -10.55 4.68
C LEU A 1 0.46 -10.40 5.96
N SER A 2 1.57 -11.10 6.07
CA SER A 2 2.55 -10.97 7.16
C SER A 2 3.93 -10.77 6.56
N VAL A 3 4.90 -10.38 7.39
CA VAL A 3 6.26 -10.07 6.97
C VAL A 3 7.23 -10.61 8.02
N HIS A 4 8.36 -11.15 7.57
CA HIS A 4 9.45 -11.63 8.41
C HIS A 4 10.77 -10.95 8.01
N PRO A 5 11.64 -10.56 8.96
CA PRO A 5 11.53 -10.72 10.42
C PRO A 5 10.46 -9.83 11.07
N GLY A 6 10.08 -8.74 10.41
CA GLY A 6 9.05 -7.81 10.88
C GLY A 6 8.84 -6.66 9.89
N PRO A 7 7.92 -5.74 10.20
CA PRO A 7 7.64 -4.58 9.36
C PRO A 7 8.70 -3.47 9.48
N GLU A 8 9.58 -3.53 10.47
CA GLU A 8 10.68 -2.58 10.66
C GLU A 8 11.99 -3.36 10.68
N VAL A 9 12.91 -2.99 9.79
CA VAL A 9 14.17 -3.71 9.56
C VAL A 9 15.29 -2.74 9.22
N ALA A 10 16.55 -3.17 9.37
CA ALA A 10 17.71 -2.37 9.00
C ALA A 10 18.01 -2.47 7.50
N LEU A 11 18.72 -1.48 6.97
CA LEU A 11 19.20 -1.47 5.60
C LEU A 11 20.14 -2.66 5.37
N GLY A 12 19.88 -3.43 4.30
CA GLY A 12 20.60 -4.67 3.99
C GLY A 12 19.95 -5.93 4.58
N ASP A 13 18.98 -5.82 5.50
CA ASP A 13 18.29 -6.99 6.03
C ASP A 13 17.47 -7.68 4.95
N SER A 14 17.36 -9.01 5.05
CA SER A 14 16.54 -9.80 4.13
C SER A 14 15.11 -9.91 4.63
N VAL A 15 14.16 -9.42 3.82
CA VAL A 15 12.74 -9.44 4.15
C VAL A 15 11.98 -10.36 3.22
N THR A 16 11.03 -11.11 3.79
CA THR A 16 10.07 -11.92 3.04
C THR A 16 8.65 -11.60 3.47
N PHE A 17 7.78 -11.32 2.52
CA PHE A 17 6.35 -11.22 2.74
C PHE A 17 5.67 -12.57 2.52
N PHE A 18 4.69 -12.87 3.36
CA PHE A 18 3.88 -14.08 3.28
C PHE A 18 2.43 -13.71 3.05
N CYS A 19 1.87 -14.27 1.99
CA CYS A 19 0.47 -14.09 1.66
C CYS A 19 -0.29 -15.39 1.80
N HIS A 20 -1.24 -15.41 2.72
CA HIS A 20 -2.08 -16.57 2.99
C HIS A 20 -3.51 -16.30 2.53
N LEU A 21 -4.02 -17.17 1.64
CA LEU A 21 -5.40 -17.15 1.18
C LEU A 21 -5.82 -18.56 0.75
N VAL A 22 -6.65 -19.21 1.57
CA VAL A 22 -7.06 -20.62 1.38
C VAL A 22 -7.86 -20.84 0.09
N THR A 23 -8.61 -19.83 -0.34
CA THR A 23 -9.54 -19.92 -1.48
C THR A 23 -8.89 -19.61 -2.84
N ALA A 24 -7.59 -19.30 -2.90
CA ALA A 24 -6.91 -18.95 -4.14
C ALA A 24 -6.60 -20.19 -4.99
N THR A 25 -6.50 -20.03 -6.32
CA THR A 25 -6.17 -21.13 -7.25
C THR A 25 -4.70 -21.49 -7.34
N SER A 26 -3.85 -20.81 -6.56
CA SER A 26 -2.39 -20.95 -6.45
C SER A 26 -1.55 -19.80 -6.98
N THR A 27 -2.16 -18.75 -7.53
CA THR A 27 -1.44 -17.53 -7.92
C THR A 27 -1.74 -16.39 -6.94
N PHE A 28 -0.67 -15.75 -6.48
CA PHE A 28 -0.71 -14.64 -5.53
C PHE A 28 0.05 -13.45 -6.08
N PHE A 29 -0.34 -12.26 -5.62
CA PHE A 29 0.27 -11.00 -6.01
C PHE A 29 0.59 -10.17 -4.78
N LEU A 30 1.79 -9.59 -4.76
CA LEU A 30 2.19 -8.60 -3.76
C LEU A 30 2.32 -7.23 -4.46
N LEU A 31 1.48 -6.29 -4.05
CA LEU A 31 1.47 -4.92 -4.54
C LEU A 31 2.19 -4.02 -3.53
N LYS A 32 3.21 -3.30 -3.99
CA LYS A 32 3.74 -2.10 -3.33
C LYS A 32 2.96 -0.89 -3.83
N GLU A 33 2.47 -0.06 -2.92
CA GLU A 33 1.66 1.12 -3.25
C GLU A 33 2.49 2.41 -3.32
N GLY A 34 1.90 3.44 -3.92
CA GLY A 34 2.46 4.79 -4.01
C GLY A 34 3.24 5.05 -5.30
N ARG A 35 4.11 6.06 -5.29
CA ARG A 35 4.80 6.57 -6.49
C ARG A 35 5.77 5.57 -7.14
N SER A 36 6.29 4.63 -6.35
CA SER A 36 7.12 3.51 -6.82
C SER A 36 6.32 2.20 -6.80
N SER A 37 5.06 2.24 -7.27
CA SER A 37 4.20 1.07 -7.25
C SER A 37 4.77 -0.06 -8.09
N SER A 38 4.79 -1.26 -7.55
CA SER A 38 5.24 -2.47 -8.24
C SER A 38 4.39 -3.65 -7.82
N THR A 39 4.21 -4.62 -8.71
CA THR A 39 3.48 -5.85 -8.42
C THR A 39 4.38 -7.04 -8.70
N GLN A 40 4.50 -7.93 -7.73
CA GLN A 40 5.20 -9.19 -7.87
C GLN A 40 4.19 -10.33 -7.92
N ARG A 41 4.51 -11.38 -8.68
CA ARG A 41 3.69 -12.59 -8.79
C ARG A 41 4.45 -13.77 -8.20
N SER A 42 3.77 -14.57 -7.39
CA SER A 42 4.31 -15.81 -6.83
C SER A 42 3.26 -16.92 -6.89
N LEU A 43 3.73 -18.16 -6.88
CA LEU A 43 2.88 -19.35 -6.83
C LEU A 43 2.96 -19.98 -5.44
N GLY A 44 1.85 -20.53 -4.97
CA GLY A 44 1.77 -21.20 -3.68
C GLY A 44 0.43 -21.92 -3.54
N SER A 45 0.25 -22.86 -2.62
CA SER A 45 -1.02 -23.59 -2.48
C SER A 45 -2.04 -22.78 -1.67
N THR A 46 -1.78 -22.65 -0.37
CA THR A 46 -2.56 -21.82 0.58
C THR A 46 -1.80 -20.56 0.99
N GLN A 47 -0.48 -20.59 0.80
CA GLN A 47 0.44 -19.51 1.11
C GLN A 47 1.46 -19.35 -0.01
N ALA A 48 1.77 -18.11 -0.37
CA ALA A 48 2.87 -17.76 -1.26
C ALA A 48 3.87 -16.84 -0.55
N GLU A 49 5.12 -16.98 -0.93
CA GLU A 49 6.25 -16.21 -0.41
C GLU A 49 6.73 -15.20 -1.45
N PHE A 50 7.11 -14.03 -0.97
CA PHE A 50 7.64 -12.92 -1.76
C PHE A 50 8.92 -12.43 -1.09
N PRO A 51 10.07 -13.05 -1.39
CA PRO A 51 11.35 -12.58 -0.91
C PRO A 51 11.68 -11.25 -1.60
N VAL A 52 11.88 -10.21 -0.80
CA VAL A 52 12.38 -8.90 -1.26
C VAL A 52 13.90 -8.90 -1.31
N GLY A 53 14.56 -9.75 -0.51
CA GLY A 53 16.01 -9.80 -0.38
C GLY A 53 16.54 -8.64 0.49
N PRO A 54 17.84 -8.29 0.36
CA PRO A 54 18.46 -7.19 1.09
C PRO A 54 17.75 -5.86 0.79
N VAL A 55 17.10 -5.29 1.80
CA VAL A 55 16.27 -4.10 1.61
C VAL A 55 17.10 -2.82 1.55
N THR A 56 16.54 -1.83 0.86
CA THR A 56 17.07 -0.45 0.75
C THR A 56 15.93 0.53 1.03
N VAL A 57 16.25 1.83 1.16
CA VAL A 57 15.22 2.88 1.33
C VAL A 57 14.17 2.85 0.21
N ALA A 58 14.53 2.42 -1.01
CA ALA A 58 13.60 2.27 -2.13
C ALA A 58 12.53 1.19 -1.91
N HIS A 59 12.76 0.24 -0.99
CA HIS A 59 11.81 -0.80 -0.62
C HIS A 59 10.83 -0.35 0.46
N GLN A 60 11.06 0.79 1.12
CA GLN A 60 10.10 1.36 2.06
C GLN A 60 8.76 1.63 1.36
N GLY A 61 7.66 1.31 2.03
CA GLY A 61 6.32 1.57 1.51
C GLY A 61 5.23 0.68 2.10
N THR A 62 4.01 0.88 1.61
CA THR A 62 2.84 0.09 1.99
C THR A 62 2.62 -1.05 1.02
N TYR A 63 2.45 -2.24 1.56
CA TYR A 63 2.26 -3.48 0.81
C TYR A 63 0.88 -4.07 1.07
N ARG A 64 0.25 -4.58 0.01
CA ARG A 64 -0.98 -5.38 0.09
C ARG A 64 -0.83 -6.63 -0.76
N CYS A 65 -1.49 -7.71 -0.35
CA CYS A 65 -1.55 -8.94 -1.14
C CYS A 65 -2.97 -9.28 -1.56
N PHE A 66 -3.12 -9.89 -2.73
CA PHE A 66 -4.35 -10.54 -3.19
C PHE A 66 -4.02 -11.83 -3.96
N GLY A 67 -4.96 -12.76 -3.98
CA GLY A 67 -4.86 -14.00 -4.76
C GLY A 67 -5.77 -13.97 -5.98
N SER A 68 -5.51 -14.83 -6.97
CA SER A 68 -6.46 -15.09 -8.05
C SER A 68 -7.41 -16.24 -7.69
N TYR A 69 -8.67 -16.12 -8.09
CA TYR A 69 -9.61 -17.24 -8.15
C TYR A 69 -9.62 -17.92 -9.52
N ASN A 70 -9.17 -17.21 -10.57
CA ASN A 70 -8.93 -17.70 -11.92
C ASN A 70 -8.18 -16.59 -12.71
N ASN A 71 -8.06 -16.73 -14.02
CA ASN A 71 -7.33 -15.77 -14.88
C ASN A 71 -7.99 -14.38 -14.99
N HIS A 72 -9.24 -14.22 -14.53
CA HIS A 72 -10.04 -13.01 -14.71
C HIS A 72 -10.61 -12.44 -13.40
N ALA A 73 -10.40 -13.13 -12.27
CA ALA A 73 -10.97 -12.77 -10.97
C ALA A 73 -9.94 -12.86 -9.86
N TRP A 74 -9.89 -11.82 -9.03
CA TRP A 74 -8.98 -11.69 -7.89
C TRP A 74 -9.73 -11.46 -6.59
N SER A 75 -9.10 -11.79 -5.47
CA SER A 75 -9.61 -11.47 -4.14
C SER A 75 -9.53 -9.97 -3.87
N PHE A 76 -10.25 -9.54 -2.84
CA PHE A 76 -9.96 -8.24 -2.24
C PHE A 76 -8.51 -8.21 -1.73
N PRO A 77 -7.87 -7.03 -1.78
CA PRO A 77 -6.54 -6.86 -1.24
C PRO A 77 -6.58 -6.96 0.29
N SER A 78 -5.51 -7.51 0.87
CA SER A 78 -5.37 -7.67 2.31
C SER A 78 -5.32 -6.33 3.05
N ASN A 79 -5.39 -6.39 4.37
CA ASN A 79 -4.92 -5.28 5.20
C ASN A 79 -3.47 -4.90 4.81
N PRO A 80 -3.14 -3.60 4.82
CA PRO A 80 -1.81 -3.13 4.48
C PRO A 80 -0.76 -3.51 5.52
N VAL A 81 0.47 -3.71 5.06
CA VAL A 81 1.67 -3.76 5.90
C VAL A 81 2.62 -2.67 5.45
N MET A 82 3.00 -1.77 6.36
CA MET A 82 4.00 -0.74 6.06
C MET A 82 5.39 -1.29 6.41
N LEU A 83 6.27 -1.39 5.41
CA LEU A 83 7.67 -1.74 5.62
C LEU A 83 8.48 -0.47 5.85
N LEU A 84 9.13 -0.37 7.01
CA LEU A 84 10.06 0.67 7.38
C LEU A 84 11.48 0.11 7.30
N VAL A 85 12.37 0.88 6.67
CA VAL A 85 13.79 0.54 6.57
C VAL A 85 14.57 1.58 7.37
N THR A 86 15.18 1.17 8.46
CA THR A 86 16.07 1.98 9.30
C THR A 86 17.51 1.77 8.83
N GLY A 87 18.41 2.73 9.07
CA GLY A 87 19.80 2.61 8.61
C GLY A 87 20.10 3.56 7.45
N GLY A 88 20.60 4.73 7.83
CA GLY A 88 20.90 5.86 6.96
C GLY A 88 21.24 7.12 7.74
N ALA A 89 21.94 6.97 8.86
CA ALA A 89 22.62 8.07 9.56
C ALA A 89 24.05 7.61 9.91
N GLY A 90 24.74 7.06 8.91
CA GLY A 90 26.19 6.92 8.95
C GLY A 90 26.81 8.27 8.59
N ASN A 91 27.33 8.97 9.61
CA ASN A 91 28.57 9.75 9.59
C ASN A 91 28.88 10.72 8.42
N SER A 92 28.01 11.70 8.15
CA SER A 92 28.44 13.00 7.60
C SER A 92 28.40 14.10 8.66
N SER A 93 28.76 13.80 9.91
CA SER A 93 29.16 14.83 10.86
C SER A 93 30.68 14.82 10.90
N LEU A 94 31.31 15.47 9.92
CA LEU A 94 32.55 16.18 10.22
C LEU A 94 32.19 17.08 11.40
N ALA A 95 32.74 16.80 12.57
CA ALA A 95 32.67 17.76 13.67
C ALA A 95 33.66 18.88 13.36
N PRO A 96 33.24 20.14 13.30
CA PRO A 96 34.08 21.24 13.72
C PRO A 96 33.80 21.54 15.18
N THR A 97 34.90 21.68 15.89
CA THR A 97 35.11 22.11 17.26
C THR A 97 34.24 23.31 17.67
N ASP A 98 33.39 23.10 18.69
CA ASP A 98 33.13 23.95 19.88
C ASP A 98 32.61 25.40 19.69
N PRO A 99 32.21 26.14 20.75
CA PRO A 99 30.80 26.42 21.08
C PRO A 99 30.51 27.94 21.17
N THR A 100 29.34 28.42 20.76
CA THR A 100 28.89 29.77 21.20
C THR A 100 27.37 29.88 21.18
N ASP A 101 26.84 30.17 22.36
CA ASP A 101 25.59 30.82 22.72
C ASP A 101 24.60 31.20 21.60
N SER A 102 23.37 30.68 21.68
CA SER A 102 22.15 31.47 21.95
C SER A 102 20.89 30.60 21.85
N PRO A 103 19.93 30.72 22.79
CA PRO A 103 18.65 30.03 22.72
C PRO A 103 17.58 30.93 22.11
N ASP A 104 17.30 30.78 20.82
CA ASP A 104 16.08 31.33 20.23
C ASP A 104 15.05 30.22 20.01
N SER A 105 14.14 30.21 20.98
CA SER A 105 12.86 29.53 21.04
C SER A 105 12.05 29.75 19.75
N CYS A 106 11.69 28.66 19.07
CA CYS A 106 10.48 28.65 18.26
C CYS A 106 9.37 28.01 19.11
N ASP A 107 8.54 28.89 19.66
CA ASP A 107 7.31 28.56 20.38
C ASP A 107 6.38 27.63 19.57
N PRO A 108 5.73 26.64 20.23
CA PRO A 108 4.70 25.81 19.66
C PRO A 108 3.34 26.50 19.79
N TYR A 109 3.09 27.55 19.00
CA TYR A 109 1.76 28.11 18.85
C TYR A 109 1.37 28.21 17.38
N LEU A 110 0.92 27.08 16.83
CA LEU A 110 -0.32 27.04 16.04
C LEU A 110 -0.99 25.68 16.28
N VAL A 111 -1.68 25.59 17.41
CA VAL A 111 -2.89 24.78 17.51
C VAL A 111 -3.90 25.43 16.56
N THR A 112 -4.10 24.84 15.39
CA THR A 112 -5.36 25.01 14.66
C THR A 112 -6.16 23.74 14.86
N THR A 113 -6.96 23.77 15.92
CA THR A 113 -8.20 23.01 15.99
C THR A 113 -9.08 23.49 14.84
N GLU A 114 -9.06 22.80 13.70
CA GLU A 114 -10.23 22.74 12.84
C GLU A 114 -10.77 21.31 12.86
N SER A 115 -11.77 21.13 13.73
CA SER A 115 -12.86 20.21 13.46
C SER A 115 -13.53 20.70 12.18
N GLY A 116 -13.06 20.18 11.05
CA GLY A 116 -13.60 20.43 9.73
C GLY A 116 -13.61 19.11 8.98
N SER A 117 -14.79 18.51 8.89
CA SER A 117 -15.07 17.37 8.02
C SER A 117 -14.69 17.71 6.59
N GLN A 118 -13.47 17.40 6.17
CA GLN A 118 -13.06 17.53 4.78
C GLN A 118 -12.79 16.16 4.20
N LYS A 119 -13.88 15.59 3.66
CA LYS A 119 -13.85 14.46 2.73
C LYS A 119 -12.94 14.85 1.56
N ASP A 120 -11.82 14.14 1.43
CA ASP A 120 -10.97 14.17 0.24
C ASP A 120 -11.81 13.84 -1.02
N PRO A 121 -11.98 14.77 -1.99
CA PRO A 121 -12.92 14.65 -3.09
C PRO A 121 -12.35 13.86 -4.30
N THR A 122 -11.66 12.74 -4.06
CA THR A 122 -11.27 11.82 -5.16
C THR A 122 -11.49 10.34 -4.85
N ARG A 123 -12.30 10.03 -3.83
CA ARG A 123 -12.64 8.66 -3.46
C ARG A 123 -13.93 8.18 -4.14
N TRP A 124 -13.75 7.66 -5.37
CA TRP A 124 -14.65 6.79 -6.17
C TRP A 124 -15.76 7.41 -7.02
N ASP A 125 -15.45 7.63 -8.30
CA ASP A 125 -16.42 7.96 -9.37
C ASP A 125 -16.66 6.78 -10.35
N HIS A 126 -16.59 5.53 -9.85
CA HIS A 126 -16.88 4.33 -10.66
C HIS A 126 -18.29 3.77 -10.42
N THR A 127 -18.90 4.10 -9.28
CA THR A 127 -20.22 3.59 -8.90
C THR A 127 -21.32 4.26 -9.72
N ALA A 128 -21.26 5.59 -9.89
CA ALA A 128 -22.25 6.32 -10.68
C ALA A 128 -22.22 5.93 -12.17
N GLN A 129 -21.02 5.73 -12.74
CA GLN A 129 -20.88 5.36 -14.16
C GLN A 129 -21.34 3.93 -14.44
N ASN A 130 -21.09 3.00 -13.52
CA ASN A 130 -21.61 1.63 -13.61
C ASN A 130 -23.14 1.60 -13.44
N LEU A 131 -23.69 2.40 -12.52
CA LEU A 131 -25.15 2.52 -12.34
C LEU A 131 -25.86 3.11 -13.56
N LEU A 132 -25.28 4.14 -14.20
CA LEU A 132 -25.80 4.73 -15.44
C LEU A 132 -25.80 3.72 -16.60
N ARG A 133 -24.73 2.92 -16.71
CA ARG A 133 -24.63 1.83 -17.71
C ARG A 133 -25.65 0.73 -17.45
N MET A 134 -25.84 0.31 -16.20
CA MET A 134 -26.84 -0.70 -15.84
C MET A 134 -28.27 -0.19 -16.08
N GLY A 135 -28.53 1.09 -15.78
CA GLY A 135 -29.83 1.72 -16.06
C GLY A 135 -30.17 1.79 -17.55
N LEU A 136 -29.21 2.17 -18.40
CA LEU A 136 -29.39 2.19 -19.86
C LEU A 136 -29.68 0.79 -20.43
N ALA A 137 -28.97 -0.24 -19.96
CA ALA A 137 -29.20 -1.62 -20.38
C ALA A 137 -30.62 -2.10 -20.01
N PHE A 138 -31.10 -1.76 -18.81
CA PHE A 138 -32.45 -2.12 -18.38
C PHE A 138 -33.53 -1.45 -19.23
N LEU A 139 -33.40 -0.15 -19.54
CA LEU A 139 -34.35 0.57 -20.39
C LEU A 139 -34.45 0.00 -21.80
N VAL A 140 -33.32 -0.41 -22.39
CA VAL A 140 -33.29 -1.06 -23.71
C VAL A 140 -34.03 -2.41 -23.66
N LEU A 141 -33.83 -3.22 -22.63
CA LEU A 141 -34.54 -4.50 -22.47
C LEU A 141 -36.06 -4.32 -22.32
N VAL A 142 -36.49 -3.32 -21.56
CA VAL A 142 -37.92 -3.00 -21.41
C VAL A 142 -38.51 -2.56 -22.75
N ALA A 143 -37.83 -1.68 -23.49
CA ALA A 143 -38.30 -1.23 -24.80
C ALA A 143 -38.43 -2.39 -25.81
N LEU A 144 -37.47 -3.32 -25.82
CA LEU A 144 -37.50 -4.50 -26.70
C LEU A 144 -38.61 -5.51 -26.33
N ALA A 145 -39.04 -5.57 -25.07
CA ALA A 145 -40.12 -6.44 -24.64
C ALA A 145 -41.53 -5.89 -24.98
N TRP A 146 -41.62 -4.62 -25.36
CA TRP A 146 -42.87 -3.92 -25.69
C TRP A 146 -43.03 -3.68 -27.21
N LEU A 147 -42.08 -4.20 -28.01
CA LEU A 147 -42.06 -4.24 -29.47
C LEU A 147 -42.44 -5.64 -29.95
#